data_AF-U5SF79-F1
#
_entry.id   AF-U5SF79-F1
#
_cell.length_a   1.000
_cell.length_b   1.000
_cell.length_c   1.000
_cell.angle_alpha   90.00
_cell.angle_beta   90.00
_cell.angle_gamma   90.00
#
_symmetry.space_group_name_H-M   'P 1'
#
loop_
_entity.id
_entity.type
_entity.pdbx_description
1 polymer ?
#
loop_
_entity_poly.entity_id
_entity_poly.type
_entity_poly.pdbx_seq_one_letter_code
_entity_poly.pdbx_strand_id
1 'polypeptide(L)'
;MKRSLLATVKIFYISVVLIFLIYLLAIFTSLSFNKTIHYSSVGLTVLAIILSGAFVSGDRQRCNYYSNPVNTTKSIFYSWKILIFALPFYLVLLVDYLS
;
A
#
# COMPACT_ATOMS: atom_id res chain seq x y z
N MET A 1 -21.02 5.53 -2.71
CA MET A 1 -19.90 5.95 -3.58
C MET A 1 -19.09 7.14 -3.03
N LYS A 2 -19.70 8.29 -2.67
CA LYS A 2 -18.95 9.48 -2.18
C LYS A 2 -18.07 9.23 -0.93
N ARG A 3 -18.50 8.39 0.02
CA ARG A 3 -17.74 8.09 1.25
C ARG A 3 -16.48 7.24 1.02
N SER A 4 -16.46 6.32 0.05
CA SER A 4 -15.28 5.50 -0.23
C SER A 4 -14.18 6.29 -0.94
N LEU A 5 -14.57 7.21 -1.83
CA LEU A 5 -13.64 8.11 -2.52
C LEU A 5 -12.94 9.05 -1.53
N LEU A 6 -13.70 9.68 -0.61
CA LEU A 6 -13.12 10.51 0.43
C LEU A 6 -12.10 9.75 1.30
N ALA A 7 -12.42 8.50 1.68
CA ALA A 7 -11.51 7.66 2.45
C ALA A 7 -10.22 7.32 1.69
N THR A 8 -10.33 7.09 0.38
CA THR A 8 -9.20 6.79 -0.49
C THR A 8 -8.27 8.01 -0.65
N VAL A 9 -8.87 9.18 -0.87
CA VAL A 9 -8.15 10.46 -0.95
C VAL A 9 -7.44 10.76 0.37
N LYS A 10 -8.08 10.53 1.52
CA LYS A 10 -7.43 10.68 2.83
C LYS A 10 -6.20 9.79 2.98
N ILE A 11 -6.30 8.52 2.59
CA ILE A 11 -5.18 7.57 2.66
C ILE A 11 -4.02 8.05 1.78
N PHE A 12 -4.30 8.53 0.58
CA PHE A 12 -3.30 9.10 -0.32
C PHE A 12 -2.57 10.30 0.31
N TYR A 13 -3.30 11.24 0.91
CA TYR A 13 -2.68 12.38 1.61
C TYR A 13 -1.82 11.93 2.79
N ILE A 14 -2.27 10.94 3.56
CA ILE A 14 -1.49 10.40 4.68
C ILE A 14 -0.17 9.79 4.17
N SER A 15 -0.18 9.06 3.05
CA SER A 15 1.07 8.55 2.45
C SER A 15 2.03 9.66 2.02
N VAL A 16 1.52 10.76 1.46
CA VAL A 16 2.37 11.90 1.07
C VAL A 16 2.99 12.56 2.30
N VAL A 17 2.22 12.77 3.36
CA VAL A 17 2.73 13.30 4.64
C VAL A 17 3.79 12.37 5.23
N LEU A 18 3.57 11.05 5.17
CA LEU A 18 4.54 10.07 5.66
C LEU A 18 5.85 10.12 4.86
N ILE A 19 5.79 10.24 3.53
CA ILE A 19 6.98 10.40 2.69
C ILE A 19 7.76 11.65 3.09
N PHE A 20 7.06 12.77 3.32
CA PHE A 20 7.70 14.00 3.77
C PHE A 20 8.38 13.85 5.14
N LEU A 21 7.76 13.13 6.07
CA LEU A 21 8.37 12.81 7.37
C LEU A 21 9.62 11.92 7.21
N ILE A 22 9.58 10.92 6.32
CA ILE A 22 10.74 10.07 6.01
C ILE A 22 11.88 10.92 5.41
N TYR A 23 11.54 11.87 4.54
CA TYR A 23 12.52 12.80 3.97
C TYR A 23 13.18 13.67 5.04
N LEU A 24 12.39 14.26 5.94
CA LEU A 24 12.93 15.03 7.07
C LEU A 24 13.83 14.18 7.97
N LEU A 25 13.41 12.96 8.30
CA LEU A 25 14.22 12.04 9.10
C LEU A 25 15.52 11.65 8.40
N ALA A 26 15.50 11.48 7.08
CA ALA A 26 16.69 11.18 6.29
C ALA A 26 17.72 12.32 6.31
N ILE A 27 17.31 13.57 6.55
CA ILE A 27 18.25 14.70 6.74
C ILE A 27 19.01 14.56 8.06
N PHE A 28 18.36 14.08 9.12
CA PHE A 28 18.95 13.96 10.45
C PHE A 28 19.63 12.61 10.71
N THR A 29 19.51 11.66 9.78
CA THR A 29 20.04 10.30 9.93
C THR A 29 20.95 9.94 8.77
N SER A 30 21.85 8.97 8.95
CA SER A 30 22.66 8.43 7.85
C SER A 30 21.90 7.45 6.94
N LEU A 31 20.57 7.38 7.09
CA LEU A 31 19.72 6.51 6.28
C LEU A 31 19.54 7.08 4.88
N SER A 32 19.80 6.24 3.87
CA SER A 32 19.49 6.59 2.49
C SER A 32 17.97 6.68 2.31
N PHE A 33 17.49 7.88 1.97
CA PHE A 33 16.09 8.14 1.67
C PHE A 33 15.57 7.18 0.58
N ASN A 34 16.26 7.09 -0.56
CA ASN A 34 15.85 6.27 -1.70
C ASN A 34 15.74 4.78 -1.34
N LYS A 35 16.71 4.24 -0.57
CA LYS A 35 16.64 2.85 -0.08
C LYS A 35 15.43 2.64 0.85
N THR A 36 15.15 3.61 1.71
CA THR A 36 14.03 3.54 2.66
C THR A 36 12.68 3.56 1.94
N ILE A 37 12.50 4.44 0.95
CA ILE A 37 11.31 4.50 0.11
C ILE A 37 11.17 3.22 -0.71
N HIS A 38 12.26 2.70 -1.28
CA HIS A 38 12.27 1.46 -2.04
C HIS A 38 11.78 0.28 -1.20
N TYR A 39 12.41 0.01 -0.05
CA TYR A 39 12.01 -1.11 0.82
C TYR A 39 10.59 -0.95 1.36
N SER A 40 10.18 0.28 1.69
CA SER A 40 8.81 0.55 2.14
C SER A 40 7.78 0.23 1.05
N SER A 41 8.04 0.67 -0.20
CA SER A 41 7.13 0.44 -1.33
C SER A 41 6.97 -1.06 -1.64
N VAL A 42 8.08 -1.81 -1.66
CA VAL A 42 8.11 -3.25 -1.89
C VAL A 42 7.43 -3.99 -0.74
N GLY A 43 7.72 -3.62 0.51
CA GLY A 43 7.09 -4.23 1.68
C GLY A 43 5.57 -4.06 1.68
N LEU A 44 5.08 -2.86 1.35
CA LEU A 44 3.66 -2.56 1.25
C LEU A 44 2.96 -3.34 0.13
N THR A 45 3.59 -3.47 -1.04
CA THR A 45 3.03 -4.25 -2.15
C THR A 45 3.00 -5.73 -1.85
N VAL A 46 4.07 -6.30 -1.28
CA VAL A 46 4.08 -7.70 -0.86
C VAL A 46 2.96 -7.97 0.15
N LEU A 47 2.80 -7.09 1.14
CA LEU A 47 1.75 -7.21 2.15
C LEU A 47 0.34 -7.09 1.53
N ALA A 48 0.15 -6.20 0.56
CA ALA A 48 -1.11 -6.11 -0.19
C ALA A 48 -1.40 -7.38 -1.00
N ILE A 49 -0.41 -7.95 -1.69
CA ILE A 49 -0.56 -9.19 -2.47
C ILE A 49 -0.96 -10.35 -1.55
N ILE A 50 -0.31 -10.49 -0.39
CA ILE A 50 -0.67 -11.51 0.61
C ILE A 50 -2.13 -11.33 1.06
N LEU A 51 -2.53 -10.11 1.40
CA LEU A 51 -3.89 -9.80 1.86
C LEU A 51 -4.96 -9.93 0.77
N SER A 52 -4.59 -9.77 -0.50
CA SER A 52 -5.51 -9.93 -1.63
C SER A 52 -5.92 -11.39 -1.85
N GLY A 53 -5.16 -12.35 -1.29
CA GLY A 53 -5.35 -13.77 -1.52
C GLY A 53 -4.83 -14.23 -2.88
N ALA A 54 -3.98 -13.46 -3.55
CA ALA A 54 -3.42 -13.80 -4.86
C ALA A 54 -2.65 -15.13 -4.90
N PHE A 55 -2.13 -15.59 -3.75
CA PHE A 55 -1.44 -16.88 -3.62
C PHE A 55 -2.36 -18.06 -3.29
N VAL A 56 -3.67 -17.84 -3.18
CA VAL A 56 -4.66 -18.86 -2.85
C VAL A 56 -5.35 -19.32 -4.15
N SER A 57 -5.61 -20.63 -4.28
CA SER A 57 -6.34 -21.14 -5.45
C SER A 57 -7.75 -20.55 -5.53
N GLY A 58 -8.26 -20.32 -6.75
CA GLY A 58 -9.57 -19.71 -6.96
C GLY A 58 -10.71 -20.46 -6.26
N ASP A 59 -10.65 -21.79 -6.21
CA ASP A 59 -11.64 -22.61 -5.50
C ASP A 59 -11.60 -22.41 -3.99
N ARG A 60 -10.40 -22.29 -3.41
CA ARG A 60 -10.22 -21.96 -1.99
C ARG A 60 -10.70 -20.55 -1.68
N GLN A 61 -10.45 -19.59 -2.57
CA GLN A 61 -10.93 -18.22 -2.41
C GLN A 61 -12.46 -18.15 -2.44
N ARG A 62 -13.11 -18.89 -3.35
CA ARG A 62 -14.57 -19.02 -3.41
C ARG A 62 -15.11 -19.68 -2.14
N CYS A 63 -14.51 -20.79 -1.68
CA CYS A 63 -14.90 -21.45 -0.45
C CYS A 63 -14.78 -20.52 0.78
N ASN A 64 -13.68 -19.76 0.87
CA ASN A 64 -13.48 -18.77 1.94
C ASN A 64 -14.50 -17.64 1.88
N TYR A 65 -14.87 -17.19 0.67
CA TYR A 65 -15.91 -16.19 0.48
C TYR A 65 -17.27 -16.68 1.00
N TYR A 66 -17.66 -17.93 0.71
CA TYR A 66 -18.93 -18.49 1.20
C TYR A 66 -18.89 -18.83 2.70
N SER A 67 -17.74 -19.25 3.21
CA SER A 67 -17.57 -19.62 4.63
C SER A 67 -17.47 -18.38 5.53
N ASN A 68 -16.84 -17.30 5.06
CA ASN A 68 -16.71 -16.05 5.80
C ASN A 68 -16.65 -14.83 4.84
N PRO A 69 -17.80 -14.39 4.31
CA PRO A 69 -17.86 -13.33 3.31
C PRO A 69 -17.38 -11.98 3.85
N VAL A 70 -17.65 -11.70 5.12
CA VAL A 70 -17.30 -10.42 5.76
C VAL A 70 -15.79 -10.25 5.88
N ASN A 71 -15.07 -11.28 6.32
CA ASN A 71 -13.60 -11.17 6.45
C ASN A 71 -12.91 -11.19 5.10
N THR A 72 -13.40 -12.00 4.15
CA THR A 72 -12.83 -12.08 2.80
C THR A 72 -12.96 -10.75 2.05
N THR A 73 -14.13 -10.12 2.10
CA THR A 73 -14.37 -8.81 1.47
C THR A 73 -13.56 -7.69 2.14
N LYS A 74 -13.46 -7.69 3.48
CA LYS A 74 -12.59 -6.76 4.21
C LYS A 74 -11.13 -6.90 3.79
N SER A 75 -10.59 -8.12 3.70
CA SER A 75 -9.19 -8.36 3.33
C SER A 75 -8.87 -7.80 1.94
N ILE A 76 -9.72 -8.08 0.95
CA ILE A 76 -9.58 -7.55 -0.41
C ILE A 76 -9.61 -6.02 -0.39
N PHE A 77 -10.55 -5.42 0.35
CA PHE A 77 -10.67 -3.97 0.45
C PHE A 77 -9.47 -3.31 1.12
N TYR A 78 -8.90 -3.92 2.17
CA TYR A 78 -7.67 -3.44 2.81
C TYR A 78 -6.46 -3.58 1.90
N SER A 79 -6.33 -4.69 1.16
CA SER A 79 -5.30 -4.85 0.12
C SER A 79 -5.31 -3.67 -0.86
N TRP A 80 -6.48 -3.32 -1.39
CA TRP A 80 -6.61 -2.17 -2.30
C TRP A 80 -6.18 -0.85 -1.67
N LYS A 81 -6.54 -0.61 -0.41
CA LYS A 81 -6.09 0.59 0.31
C LYS A 81 -4.57 0.65 0.48
N ILE A 82 -3.94 -0.48 0.73
CA ILE A 82 -2.48 -0.56 0.90
C ILE A 82 -1.77 -0.31 -0.43
N LEU A 83 -2.29 -0.83 -1.55
CA LEU A 83 -1.77 -0.50 -2.88
C LEU A 83 -1.86 0.99 -3.18
N ILE A 84 -3.00 1.62 -2.88
CA ILE A 84 -3.18 3.07 -3.08
C ILE A 84 -2.24 3.87 -2.18
N PHE A 85 -2.01 3.41 -0.96
CA PHE A 85 -1.04 4.01 -0.03
C PHE A 85 0.41 3.85 -0.51
N ALA A 86 0.75 2.73 -1.16
CA ALA A 86 2.07 2.49 -1.72
C ALA A 86 2.35 3.30 -2.99
N LEU A 87 1.32 3.74 -3.72
CA LEU A 87 1.45 4.40 -5.02
C LEU A 87 2.30 5.69 -4.97
N PRO A 88 2.13 6.61 -4.00
CA PRO A 88 3.01 7.77 -3.84
C PRO A 88 4.50 7.41 -3.68
N PHE A 89 4.82 6.29 -3.02
CA PHE A 89 6.21 5.85 -2.85
C PHE A 89 6.82 5.46 -4.19
N TYR A 90 6.07 4.75 -5.02
CA TYR A 90 6.51 4.42 -6.38
C TYR A 90 6.62 5.65 -7.29
N LEU A 91 5.74 6.63 -7.14
CA LEU A 91 5.86 7.89 -7.88
C LEU A 91 7.16 8.62 -7.53
N VAL A 92 7.54 8.67 -6.25
CA VAL A 92 8.80 9.27 -5.82
C VAL A 92 9.99 8.54 -6.42
N LEU A 93 10.00 7.20 -6.39
CA LEU A 93 11.07 6.40 -7.00
C LEU A 93 11.16 6.58 -8.51
N LEU A 94 10.01 6.72 -9.19
CA LEU A 94 9.98 6.99 -10.63
C LEU A 94 10.57 8.36 -10.95
N VAL A 95 10.23 9.39 -10.17
CA VAL A 95 10.79 10.73 -10.34
C VAL A 95 12.29 10.74 -10.08
N ASP A 96 12.74 10.09 -9.01
CA ASP A 96 14.17 9.93 -8.67
C ASP A 96 14.96 9.17 -9.74
N TYR A 97 14.34 8.17 -10.37
CA TYR A 97 14.95 7.43 -11.49
C TYR A 97 15.09 8.28 -12.77
N LEU A 98 14.21 9.25 -12.98
CA LEU A 98 14.18 10.11 -14.18
C LEU A 98 15.02 11.39 -14.03
N SER A 99 15.37 11.78 -12.81
CA SER A 99 16.21 12.96 -12.51
C SER A 99 17.70 12.63 -12.55
#